data_AF-A0A061P326-F1
#
_entry.id   AF-A0A061P326-F1
#
_cell.length_a   1.000
_cell.length_b   1.000
_cell.length_c   1.000
_cell.angle_alpha   90.00
_cell.angle_beta   90.00
_cell.angle_gamma   90.00
#
_symmetry.space_group_name_H-M   'P 1'
#
loop_
_entity.id
_entity.type
_entity.pdbx_description
1 polymer ?
#
loop_
_entity_poly.entity_id
_entity_poly.type
_entity_poly.pdbx_seq_one_letter_code
_entity_poly.pdbx_strand_id
1 'polypeptide(L)'
;MYRREDVIPSRQKFDTQSIISKSGNSDVDVTVNVETTALAYALACFYYADGSLDREQYTKMLDELDHQFGKRGMGTSEKNYEPKRRNWLF
;
A
#
# COMPACT_ATOMS: atom_id res chain seq x y z
N MET A 1 54.22 44.66 -31.50
CA MET A 1 53.44 43.47 -31.93
C MET A 1 53.16 42.63 -30.69
N TYR A 2 51.91 42.61 -30.21
CA TYR A 2 51.50 41.87 -29.01
C TYR A 2 51.16 40.42 -29.37
N ARG A 3 51.80 39.44 -28.72
CA ARG A 3 51.38 38.04 -28.71
C ARG A 3 50.48 37.85 -27.49
N ARG A 4 49.16 37.72 -27.68
CA ARG A 4 48.23 37.32 -26.63
C ARG A 4 48.07 35.80 -26.73
N GLU A 5 48.36 35.11 -25.64
CA GLU A 5 48.06 33.70 -25.46
C GLU A 5 46.63 33.61 -24.96
N ASP A 6 45.76 32.96 -25.73
CA ASP A 6 44.34 32.78 -25.39
C ASP A 6 44.22 31.75 -24.26
N VAL A 7 44.13 32.22 -23.02
CA VAL A 7 43.84 31.39 -21.85
C VAL A 7 42.35 31.04 -21.88
N ILE A 8 42.02 29.82 -22.31
CA ILE A 8 40.66 29.29 -22.26
C ILE A 8 40.32 29.00 -20.79
N PRO A 9 39.31 29.65 -20.18
CA PRO A 9 38.94 29.33 -18.81
C PRO A 9 38.37 27.91 -18.76
N SER A 10 38.91 27.08 -17.87
CA SER A 10 38.44 25.72 -17.68
C SER A 10 36.97 25.74 -17.28
N ARG A 11 36.13 25.01 -18.03
CA ARG A 11 34.71 24.80 -17.72
C ARG A 11 34.61 24.23 -16.31
N GLN A 12 34.16 25.05 -15.36
CA GLN A 12 33.82 24.60 -14.02
C GLN A 12 32.61 23.66 -14.17
N LYS A 13 32.84 22.35 -14.02
CA LYS A 13 31.75 21.38 -13.93
C LYS A 13 31.06 21.61 -12.59
N PHE A 14 29.93 22.30 -12.60
CA PHE A 14 29.02 22.30 -11.47
C PHE A 14 28.42 20.90 -11.37
N ASP A 15 28.98 20.10 -10.47
CA ASP A 15 28.40 18.83 -10.07
C ASP A 15 27.16 19.16 -9.21
N THR A 16 26.02 19.37 -9.88
CA THR A 16 24.73 19.47 -9.21
C THR A 16 24.33 18.06 -8.76
N GLN A 17 25.03 17.55 -7.75
CA GLN A 17 24.54 16.39 -7.02
C GLN A 17 23.35 16.85 -6.21
N SER A 18 22.16 16.56 -6.72
CA SER A 18 20.95 16.67 -5.93
C SER A 18 21.08 15.70 -4.76
N ILE A 19 21.44 16.23 -3.59
CA ILE A 19 21.28 15.58 -2.29
C ILE A 19 19.77 15.57 -1.97
N ILE A 20 19.00 14.89 -2.82
CA ILE A 20 17.59 14.61 -2.60
C ILE A 20 17.41 13.10 -2.85
N SER A 21 18.35 12.30 -2.36
CA SER A 21 18.33 10.85 -2.54
C SER A 21 17.36 10.17 -1.57
N LYS A 22 16.91 10.86 -0.51
CA LYS A 22 15.89 10.38 0.44
C LYS A 22 15.06 11.53 0.98
N SER A 23 13.88 11.75 0.38
CA SER A 23 12.83 12.50 1.08
C SER A 23 12.21 11.57 2.12
N GLY A 24 12.36 11.90 3.41
CA GLY A 24 11.83 11.11 4.52
C GLY A 24 10.30 11.09 4.62
N ASN A 25 9.60 11.74 3.69
CA ASN A 25 8.14 11.83 3.64
C ASN A 25 7.50 10.86 2.64
N SER A 26 8.29 10.09 1.87
CA SER A 26 7.76 9.15 0.88
C SER A 26 7.50 7.73 1.42
N ASP A 27 7.83 7.48 2.69
CA ASP A 27 7.63 6.19 3.36
C ASP A 27 6.36 6.24 4.22
N VAL A 28 5.22 6.38 3.55
CA VAL A 28 3.90 6.36 4.21
C VAL A 28 3.27 5.01 3.93
N ASP A 29 3.34 4.12 4.92
CA ASP A 29 2.60 2.87 4.90
C ASP A 29 1.10 3.15 5.07
N VAL A 30 0.35 3.17 3.96
CA VAL A 30 -1.10 3.27 3.98
C VAL A 30 -1.69 1.86 4.04
N THR A 31 -2.11 1.43 5.22
CA THR A 31 -2.86 0.18 5.38
C THR A 31 -4.34 0.43 5.12
N VAL A 32 -4.83 0.02 3.94
CA VAL A 32 -6.27 0.00 3.64
C VAL A 32 -6.83 -1.36 4.01
N ASN A 33 -7.60 -1.41 5.10
CA ASN A 33 -8.32 -2.61 5.49
C ASN A 33 -9.73 -2.59 4.88
N VAL A 34 -9.96 -3.37 3.83
CA VAL A 34 -11.29 -3.49 3.20
C VAL A 34 -12.01 -4.69 3.79
N GLU A 35 -12.91 -4.42 4.72
CA GLU A 35 -13.83 -5.42 5.29
C GLU A 35 -14.89 -5.79 4.26
N THR A 36 -14.61 -6.83 3.46
CA THR A 36 -15.51 -7.30 2.38
C THR A 36 -16.54 -8.32 2.85
N THR A 37 -16.41 -8.83 4.07
CA THR A 37 -17.28 -9.87 4.64
C THR A 37 -18.72 -9.41 4.71
N ALA A 38 -19.00 -8.29 5.39
CA ALA A 38 -20.36 -7.76 5.51
C ALA A 38 -21.00 -7.45 4.15
N LEU A 39 -20.20 -6.95 3.20
CA LEU A 39 -20.64 -6.68 1.83
C LEU A 39 -21.04 -7.97 1.09
N ALA A 40 -20.27 -9.05 1.26
CA ALA A 40 -20.56 -10.33 0.63
C ALA A 40 -21.87 -10.95 1.13
N TYR A 41 -22.15 -10.90 2.44
CA TYR A 41 -23.45 -11.35 2.97
C TYR A 41 -24.60 -10.45 2.52
N ALA A 42 -24.41 -9.13 2.50
CA ALA A 42 -25.42 -8.21 2.00
C ALA A 42 -25.79 -8.51 0.54
N LEU A 43 -24.81 -8.84 -0.29
CA LEU A 43 -25.01 -9.23 -1.67
C LEU A 43 -25.74 -10.57 -1.80
N ALA A 44 -25.40 -11.56 -0.97
CA ALA A 44 -26.11 -12.84 -0.92
C ALA A 44 -27.61 -12.64 -0.60
N CYS A 45 -27.91 -11.80 0.41
CA CYS A 45 -29.29 -11.43 0.76
C CYS A 45 -30.01 -10.73 -0.39
N PHE A 46 -29.33 -9.82 -1.09
CA PHE A 46 -29.89 -9.13 -2.24
C PHE A 46 -30.29 -10.11 -3.36
N TYR A 47 -29.41 -11.04 -3.73
CA TYR A 47 -29.71 -12.01 -4.78
C TYR A 47 -30.84 -12.97 -4.41
N TYR A 48 -30.98 -13.31 -3.13
CA TYR A 48 -32.12 -14.10 -2.66
C TYR A 48 -33.43 -13.30 -2.72
N ALA A 49 -33.41 -12.04 -2.30
CA ALA A 49 -34.58 -11.16 -2.33
C ALA A 49 -35.04 -10.82 -3.76
N ASP A 50 -34.10 -10.68 -4.69
CA ASP A 50 -34.36 -10.45 -6.12
C ASP A 50 -34.87 -11.71 -6.84
N GLY A 51 -34.77 -12.89 -6.21
CA GLY A 51 -35.21 -14.17 -6.79
C GLY A 51 -34.21 -14.77 -7.78
N SER A 52 -33.02 -14.16 -7.90
CA SER A 52 -31.90 -14.68 -8.69
C SER A 52 -31.30 -15.96 -8.10
N LEU A 53 -31.51 -16.22 -6.81
CA LEU A 53 -31.14 -17.45 -6.13
C LEU A 53 -32.36 -18.12 -5.50
N ASP A 54 -32.47 -19.44 -5.66
CA ASP A 54 -33.40 -20.23 -4.85
C ASP A 54 -32.88 -20.43 -3.42
N ARG A 55 -33.70 -21.00 -2.54
CA ARG A 55 -33.35 -21.22 -1.13
C ARG A 55 -32.14 -22.15 -0.95
N GLU A 56 -32.05 -23.22 -1.74
CA GLU A 56 -30.96 -24.19 -1.66
C GLU A 56 -29.64 -23.54 -2.12
N GLN A 57 -29.68 -22.80 -3.22
CA GLN A 57 -28.55 -22.05 -3.76
C GLN A 57 -28.08 -20.95 -2.81
N TYR A 58 -29.02 -20.22 -2.20
CA TYR A 58 -28.71 -19.22 -1.18
C TYR A 58 -28.02 -19.83 0.05
N THR A 59 -28.55 -20.95 0.54
CA THR A 59 -27.98 -21.64 1.71
C THR A 59 -26.56 -22.13 1.41
N LYS A 60 -26.36 -22.73 0.23
CA LYS A 60 -25.04 -23.16 -0.23
C LYS A 60 -24.06 -21.99 -0.39
N MET A 61 -24.53 -20.84 -0.86
CA MET A 61 -23.70 -19.63 -0.97
C MET A 61 -23.24 -19.15 0.41
N LEU A 62 -24.10 -19.18 1.43
CA LEU A 62 -23.72 -18.82 2.80
C LEU A 62 -22.66 -19.79 3.37
N ASP A 63 -22.84 -21.09 3.17
CA ASP A 63 -21.87 -22.10 3.64
C ASP A 63 -20.48 -21.89 3.00
N GLU A 64 -20.43 -21.58 1.70
CA GLU A 64 -19.18 -21.28 1.00
C GLU A 64 -18.58 -19.95 1.46
N LEU A 65 -19.39 -18.91 1.72
CA LEU A 65 -18.91 -17.65 2.29
C LEU A 65 -18.28 -17.88 3.68
N ASP A 66 -18.98 -18.58 4.57
CA ASP A 66 -18.48 -18.95 5.90
C ASP A 66 -17.15 -19.70 5.80
N HIS A 67 -17.05 -20.67 4.88
CA HIS A 67 -15.83 -21.42 4.66
C HIS A 67 -14.68 -20.56 4.14
N GLN A 68 -14.94 -19.65 3.21
CA GLN A 68 -13.93 -18.77 2.64
C GLN A 68 -13.42 -17.76 3.66
N PHE A 69 -14.31 -17.18 4.48
CA PHE A 69 -13.92 -16.25 5.53
C PHE A 69 -13.26 -16.95 6.73
N GLY A 70 -13.72 -18.15 7.09
CA GLY A 70 -13.10 -18.98 8.13
C GLY A 70 -11.68 -19.43 7.74
N LYS A 71 -11.46 -19.81 6.48
CA LYS A 71 -10.13 -20.20 5.96
C LYS A 71 -9.16 -19.04 5.81
N ARG A 72 -9.66 -17.85 5.52
CA ARG A 72 -8.82 -16.67 5.32
C ARG A 72 -8.15 -16.20 6.60
N GLY A 73 -8.56 -16.72 7.75
CA GLY A 73 -7.98 -16.35 9.02
C GLY A 73 -7.95 -14.83 9.13
N MET A 74 -9.09 -14.22 9.44
CA MET A 74 -9.12 -12.88 10.06
C MET A 74 -8.43 -12.90 11.44
N GLY A 75 -7.32 -13.63 11.58
CA GLY A 75 -6.27 -13.22 12.49
C GLY A 75 -5.81 -11.88 11.94
N THR A 76 -6.27 -10.82 12.59
CA THR A 76 -5.57 -9.53 12.60
C THR A 76 -4.09 -9.85 12.54
N SER A 77 -3.44 -9.54 11.41
CA SER A 77 -1.99 -9.63 11.36
C SER A 77 -1.51 -8.53 12.29
N GLU A 78 -1.44 -8.86 13.57
CA GLU A 78 -0.81 -8.08 14.62
C GLU A 78 0.69 -8.19 14.33
N LYS A 79 1.12 -7.54 13.24
CA LYS A 79 2.52 -7.25 13.05
C LYS A 79 2.87 -6.34 14.21
N ASN A 80 3.48 -6.91 15.25
CA ASN A 80 4.16 -6.19 16.31
C ASN A 80 5.17 -5.23 15.65
N TYR A 81 4.70 -4.04 15.31
CA TYR A 81 5.56 -2.94 14.91
C TYR A 81 6.22 -2.45 16.20
N GLU A 82 7.37 -2.99 16.54
CA GLU A 82 8.24 -2.36 17.52
C GLU A 82 8.79 -1.09 16.89
N PRO A 83 8.40 0.12 17.34
CA PRO A 83 9.01 1.32 16.85
C PRO A 83 10.48 1.29 17.24
N LYS A 84 11.37 1.17 16.25
CA LYS A 84 12.81 1.31 16.48
C LYS A 84 13.05 2.69 17.06
N ARG A 85 13.20 2.77 18.38
CA ARG A 85 13.59 3.98 19.11
C ARG A 85 14.98 4.37 18.64
N ARG A 86 15.06 5.19 17.61
CA ARG A 86 16.29 5.91 17.27
C ARG A 86 16.47 6.99 18.32
N ASN A 87 17.51 6.85 19.14
CA ASN A 87 17.95 7.91 20.03
C ASN A 87 18.45 9.08 19.19
N TRP A 88 17.72 10.18 19.20
CA TRP A 88 18.07 11.45 18.54
C TRP A 88 18.95 12.32 19.43
N LEU A 89 19.94 11.73 20.08
CA LEU A 89 20.92 12.45 20.88
C LEU A 89 22.28 12.36 20.20
N PHE A 90 22.53 13.35 19.34
CA PHE A 90 23.84 14.00 19.24
C PHE A 90 23.80 15.24 20.11
#